data_AF-A0A851GDA2-F1
#
_entry.id   AF-A0A851GDA2-F1
#
_cell.length_a   1.000
_cell.length_b   1.000
_cell.length_c   1.000
_cell.angle_alpha   90.00
_cell.angle_beta   90.00
_cell.angle_gamma   90.00
#
_symmetry.space_group_name_H-M   'P 1'
#
loop_
_entity.id
_entity.type
_entity.pdbx_description
1 polymer ?
#
loop_
_entity_poly.entity_id
_entity_poly.type
_entity_poly.pdbx_seq_one_letter_code
_entity_poly.pdbx_strand_id
1 'polypeptide(L)'
;MIRKRPVRLLAALTLAAAASLSVNSCAPSTSTQSKLAPGQYEWHPERSPKGPVLMVVSIDDQMTYVYRNGVQIARSTVSTGRPGKETPTGVFTVLQRKVEHESSIYKGAQMPYMQRLTWSGIAMHAGDLPGYPASGGCIRLPYAFSQKLYGIMHNGATVAITKKNAQPSQSSRPAGILLASKGASSERAIPNPSGEIVWNPGKSRSGPFSILISYADQTVYVWRNGVQIGQSPIAIRPGARPPEGVFMMLENKDSSGLPAWSALSLSGGSSRGNAVAAMRSDLRMPDEFARKIRPLVTPGTILVSTSKSSNKSTRSNRNFDIIR
;
A
#
# COMPACT_ATOMS: atom_id res chain seq x y z
N MET A 1 41.14 -88.83 -17.97
CA MET A 1 40.03 -88.05 -18.59
C MET A 1 38.92 -87.86 -17.57
N ILE A 2 38.84 -86.72 -16.89
CA ILE A 2 37.67 -86.31 -16.09
C ILE A 2 37.50 -84.80 -16.30
N ARG A 3 36.55 -84.41 -17.17
CA ARG A 3 36.20 -83.01 -17.46
C ARG A 3 35.33 -82.46 -16.33
N LYS A 4 35.83 -81.46 -15.58
CA LYS A 4 35.05 -80.69 -14.61
C LYS A 4 34.30 -79.56 -15.32
N ARG A 5 32.99 -79.45 -15.05
CA ARG A 5 32.08 -78.42 -15.59
C ARG A 5 32.35 -77.06 -14.94
N PRO A 6 32.27 -75.93 -15.67
CA PRO A 6 32.37 -74.60 -15.08
C PRO A 6 31.04 -74.13 -14.49
N VAL A 7 31.15 -73.49 -13.33
CA VAL A 7 30.09 -72.82 -12.55
C VAL A 7 29.61 -71.56 -13.30
N ARG A 8 28.29 -71.38 -13.43
CA ARG A 8 27.67 -70.16 -13.96
C ARG A 8 27.49 -69.14 -12.83
N LEU A 9 28.13 -67.98 -12.95
CA LEU A 9 27.88 -66.80 -12.11
C LEU A 9 26.59 -66.10 -12.59
N LEU A 10 25.59 -65.94 -11.71
CA LEU A 10 24.45 -65.04 -11.93
C LEU A 10 24.89 -63.60 -11.64
N ALA A 11 24.82 -62.73 -12.64
CA ALA A 11 24.95 -61.29 -12.47
C ALA A 11 23.62 -60.70 -11.99
N ALA A 12 23.60 -60.07 -10.82
CA ALA A 12 22.46 -59.33 -10.31
C ALA A 12 22.41 -57.94 -10.97
N LEU A 13 21.33 -57.66 -11.70
CA LEU A 13 21.06 -56.37 -12.33
C LEU A 13 20.37 -55.46 -11.30
N THR A 14 21.10 -54.51 -10.71
CA THR A 14 20.52 -53.48 -9.83
C THR A 14 19.92 -52.36 -10.68
N LEU A 15 18.59 -52.23 -10.64
CA LEU A 15 17.83 -51.16 -11.29
C LEU A 15 17.97 -49.86 -10.47
N ALA A 16 18.76 -48.91 -10.95
CA ALA A 16 18.84 -47.58 -10.34
C ALA A 16 17.60 -46.74 -10.73
N ALA A 17 16.70 -46.50 -9.78
CA ALA A 17 15.58 -45.59 -9.96
C ALA A 17 16.08 -44.14 -9.96
N ALA A 18 15.97 -43.46 -11.11
CA ALA A 18 16.24 -42.03 -11.22
C ALA A 18 15.13 -41.25 -10.50
N ALA A 19 15.46 -40.63 -9.37
CA ALA A 19 14.57 -39.72 -8.66
C ALA A 19 14.49 -38.39 -9.44
N SER A 20 13.39 -38.18 -10.15
CA SER A 20 13.05 -36.90 -10.77
C SER A 20 12.87 -35.84 -9.69
N LEU A 21 13.79 -34.88 -9.61
CA LEU A 21 13.65 -33.67 -8.79
C LEU A 21 12.54 -32.81 -9.37
N SER A 22 11.32 -32.99 -8.86
CA SER A 22 10.19 -32.10 -9.12
C SER A 22 10.52 -30.71 -8.60
N VAL A 23 10.80 -29.78 -9.52
CA VAL A 23 10.90 -28.35 -9.23
C VAL A 23 9.53 -27.90 -8.71
N ASN A 24 9.41 -27.69 -7.40
CA ASN A 24 8.24 -27.07 -6.79
C ASN A 24 8.12 -25.64 -7.34
N SER A 25 7.31 -25.49 -8.37
CA SER A 25 6.83 -24.21 -8.85
C SER A 25 6.02 -23.58 -7.73
N CYS A 26 6.57 -22.53 -7.13
CA CYS A 26 5.88 -21.69 -6.15
C CYS A 26 4.75 -20.95 -6.89
N ALA A 27 3.57 -21.59 -6.94
CA ALA A 27 2.35 -20.93 -7.31
C ALA A 27 1.99 -19.91 -6.20
N PRO A 28 1.50 -18.71 -6.54
CA PRO A 28 1.03 -17.78 -5.53
C PRO A 28 -0.14 -18.42 -4.79
N SER A 29 0.04 -18.65 -3.49
CA SER A 29 -1.03 -19.13 -2.62
C SER A 29 -2.12 -18.07 -2.53
N THR A 30 -3.14 -18.16 -3.38
CA THR A 30 -4.47 -17.62 -3.05
C THR A 30 -5.04 -18.48 -1.92
N SER A 31 -4.55 -18.28 -0.70
CA SER A 31 -5.19 -18.83 0.49
C SER A 31 -6.53 -18.13 0.64
N THR A 32 -7.63 -18.84 0.43
CA THR A 32 -8.98 -18.40 0.77
C THR A 32 -9.04 -18.28 2.30
N GLN A 33 -8.59 -17.16 2.85
CA GLN A 33 -8.58 -16.95 4.30
C GLN A 33 -10.02 -17.02 4.80
N SER A 34 -10.28 -17.79 5.86
CA SER A 34 -11.60 -17.94 6.45
C SER A 34 -12.16 -16.59 6.90
N LYS A 35 -13.49 -16.41 6.77
CA LYS A 35 -14.19 -15.19 7.21
C LYS A 35 -14.21 -15.14 8.74
N LEU A 36 -13.76 -14.01 9.30
CA LEU A 36 -13.78 -13.78 10.75
C LEU A 36 -15.21 -13.42 11.23
N ALA A 37 -15.57 -13.87 12.43
CA ALA A 37 -16.80 -13.45 13.09
C ALA A 37 -16.66 -12.01 13.67
N PRO A 38 -17.76 -11.27 13.89
CA PRO A 38 -17.69 -9.92 14.46
C PRO A 38 -16.88 -9.88 15.77
N GLY A 39 -15.98 -8.91 15.89
CA GLY A 39 -15.08 -8.77 17.04
C GLY A 39 -13.80 -9.61 16.96
N GLN A 40 -13.69 -10.57 16.04
CA GLN A 40 -12.48 -11.37 15.87
C GLN A 40 -11.40 -10.64 15.07
N TYR A 41 -10.15 -11.01 15.36
CA TYR A 41 -8.95 -10.53 14.69
C TYR A 41 -7.83 -11.57 14.76
N GLU A 42 -6.84 -11.41 13.89
CA GLU A 42 -5.58 -12.15 13.91
C GLU A 42 -4.42 -11.15 14.00
N TRP A 43 -3.39 -11.51 14.78
CA TRP A 43 -2.26 -10.63 15.07
C TRP A 43 -0.95 -11.42 15.10
N HIS A 44 -0.09 -11.15 14.12
CA HIS A 44 1.15 -11.87 13.82
C HIS A 44 2.30 -10.90 13.47
N PRO A 45 2.71 -10.01 14.39
CA PRO A 45 3.75 -9.01 14.17
C PRO A 45 5.13 -9.63 13.91
N GLU A 46 5.36 -10.87 14.35
CA GLU A 46 6.58 -11.64 14.12
C GLU A 46 6.85 -11.91 12.63
N ARG A 47 5.82 -11.90 11.78
CA ARG A 47 5.97 -12.07 10.32
C ARG A 47 6.77 -10.95 9.66
N SER A 48 6.81 -9.78 10.30
CA SER A 48 7.59 -8.63 9.85
C SER A 48 7.89 -7.74 11.07
N PRO A 49 9.07 -7.90 11.71
CA PRO A 49 9.37 -7.20 12.96
C PRO A 49 9.52 -5.68 12.83
N LYS A 50 9.92 -5.20 11.65
CA LYS A 50 10.25 -3.78 11.39
C LYS A 50 9.74 -3.32 10.03
N GLY A 51 9.77 -2.01 9.82
CA GLY A 51 9.44 -1.36 8.57
C GLY A 51 8.11 -0.61 8.56
N PRO A 52 7.80 0.06 7.44
CA PRO A 52 6.68 0.97 7.35
C PRO A 52 5.34 0.24 7.43
N VAL A 53 4.36 0.87 8.07
CA VAL A 53 3.02 0.30 8.29
C VAL A 53 2.01 0.96 7.35
N LEU A 54 1.23 0.11 6.67
CA LEU A 54 0.06 0.49 5.89
C LEU A 54 -1.15 -0.29 6.41
N MET A 55 -2.20 0.43 6.77
CA MET A 55 -3.50 -0.17 7.09
C MET A 55 -4.45 -0.01 5.91
N VAL A 56 -5.16 -1.08 5.56
CA VAL A 56 -6.19 -1.07 4.52
C VAL A 56 -7.52 -1.41 5.17
N VAL A 57 -8.55 -0.62 4.91
CA VAL A 57 -9.92 -0.83 5.40
C VAL A 57 -10.81 -1.06 4.19
N SER A 58 -11.48 -2.21 4.15
CA SER A 58 -12.52 -2.48 3.15
C SER A 58 -13.89 -2.33 3.79
N ILE A 59 -14.67 -1.38 3.26
CA ILE A 59 -16.02 -1.08 3.74
C ILE A 59 -16.97 -2.25 3.44
N ASP A 60 -16.99 -2.76 2.22
CA ASP A 60 -17.93 -3.82 1.81
C ASP A 60 -17.68 -5.12 2.59
N ASP A 61 -16.41 -5.43 2.86
CA ASP A 61 -16.03 -6.62 3.61
C ASP A 61 -16.21 -6.45 5.13
N GLN A 62 -16.34 -5.21 5.63
CA GLN A 62 -16.22 -4.86 7.06
C GLN A 62 -14.94 -5.43 7.69
N MET A 63 -13.83 -5.30 6.97
CA MET A 63 -12.53 -5.83 7.38
C MET A 63 -11.44 -4.78 7.28
N THR A 64 -10.40 -4.95 8.10
CA THR A 64 -9.13 -4.25 7.95
C THR A 64 -7.96 -5.22 7.93
N TYR A 65 -6.92 -4.84 7.19
CA TYR A 65 -5.69 -5.58 7.01
C TYR A 65 -4.52 -4.65 7.31
N VAL A 66 -3.55 -5.12 8.09
CA VAL A 66 -2.38 -4.35 8.48
C VAL A 66 -1.15 -4.99 7.88
N TYR A 67 -0.43 -4.20 7.11
CA TYR A 67 0.80 -4.59 6.45
C TYR A 67 1.96 -3.87 7.09
N ARG A 68 3.03 -4.60 7.41
CA ARG A 68 4.31 -4.02 7.80
C ARG A 68 5.37 -4.45 6.81
N ASN A 69 6.02 -3.48 6.19
CA ASN A 69 7.02 -3.71 5.16
C ASN A 69 6.50 -4.62 4.01
N GLY A 70 5.24 -4.41 3.63
CA GLY A 70 4.58 -5.18 2.57
C GLY A 70 4.13 -6.60 2.94
N VAL A 71 4.25 -7.01 4.21
CA VAL A 71 3.80 -8.33 4.72
C VAL A 71 2.58 -8.13 5.61
N GLN A 72 1.51 -8.91 5.39
CA GLN A 72 0.32 -8.86 6.26
C GLN A 72 0.67 -9.41 7.65
N ILE A 73 0.70 -8.52 8.64
CA ILE A 73 0.95 -8.87 10.04
C ILE A 73 -0.33 -8.98 10.85
N ALA A 74 -1.46 -8.44 10.36
CA ALA A 74 -2.72 -8.54 11.08
C ALA A 74 -3.93 -8.39 10.16
N ARG A 75 -5.08 -8.92 10.61
CA ARG A 75 -6.40 -8.63 10.04
C ARG A 75 -7.45 -8.58 11.14
N SER A 76 -8.50 -7.79 10.98
CA SER A 76 -9.57 -7.66 11.96
C SER A 76 -10.90 -7.36 11.29
N THR A 77 -11.99 -7.79 11.91
CA THR A 77 -13.31 -7.20 11.61
C THR A 77 -13.34 -5.73 12.04
N VAL A 78 -14.17 -4.94 11.37
CA VAL A 78 -14.43 -3.53 11.72
C VAL A 78 -15.94 -3.24 11.69
N SER A 79 -16.37 -2.11 12.26
CA SER A 79 -17.69 -1.52 11.97
C SER A 79 -17.52 -0.09 11.46
N THR A 80 -17.88 0.15 10.20
CA THR A 80 -17.74 1.47 9.55
C THR A 80 -19.01 2.32 9.68
N GLY A 81 -19.04 3.48 9.02
CA GLY A 81 -20.17 4.40 9.00
C GLY A 81 -21.43 3.80 8.38
N ARG A 82 -22.57 3.99 9.06
CA ARG A 82 -23.89 3.57 8.60
C ARG A 82 -24.40 4.43 7.42
N PRO A 83 -25.48 4.04 6.73
CA PRO A 83 -26.11 4.88 5.70
C PRO A 83 -26.43 6.29 6.21
N GLY A 84 -26.10 7.31 5.41
CA GLY A 84 -26.20 8.73 5.75
C GLY A 84 -25.06 9.27 6.62
N LYS A 85 -24.14 8.41 7.07
CA LYS A 85 -22.91 8.78 7.80
C LYS A 85 -21.75 7.89 7.35
N GLU A 86 -21.61 7.72 6.04
CA GLU A 86 -20.65 6.80 5.44
C GLU A 86 -19.21 7.16 5.79
N THR A 87 -18.39 6.14 6.04
CA THR A 87 -16.94 6.33 6.12
C THR A 87 -16.42 6.71 4.73
N PRO A 88 -15.68 7.83 4.59
CA PRO A 88 -15.16 8.25 3.29
C PRO A 88 -14.09 7.27 2.80
N THR A 89 -14.13 6.94 1.50
CA THR A 89 -13.03 6.24 0.83
C THR A 89 -11.91 7.21 0.50
N GLY A 90 -10.68 6.71 0.41
CA GLY A 90 -9.52 7.55 0.14
C GLY A 90 -8.24 7.04 0.78
N VAL A 91 -7.22 7.88 0.74
CA VAL A 91 -5.94 7.65 1.40
C VAL A 91 -5.73 8.74 2.44
N PHE A 92 -5.60 8.30 3.69
CA PHE A 92 -5.56 9.13 4.87
C PHE A 92 -4.22 8.93 5.58
N THR A 93 -3.86 9.93 6.37
CA THR A 93 -2.78 9.81 7.34
C THR A 93 -3.34 9.95 8.75
N VAL A 94 -2.72 9.29 9.72
CA VAL A 94 -3.09 9.49 11.12
C VAL A 94 -2.64 10.88 11.56
N LEU A 95 -3.59 11.75 11.88
CA LEU A 95 -3.36 13.15 12.20
C LEU A 95 -3.11 13.37 13.69
N GLN A 96 -3.84 12.63 14.52
CA GLN A 96 -3.80 12.76 15.97
C GLN A 96 -4.11 11.40 16.60
N ARG A 97 -3.51 11.15 17.77
CA ARG A 97 -3.70 9.92 18.52
C ARG A 97 -3.96 10.25 19.99
N LYS A 98 -4.91 9.55 20.62
CA LYS A 98 -5.17 9.63 22.06
C LYS A 98 -5.63 8.27 22.58
N VAL A 99 -5.10 7.84 23.72
CA VAL A 99 -5.54 6.59 24.37
C VAL A 99 -6.95 6.76 24.93
N GLU A 100 -7.21 7.88 25.60
CA GLU A 100 -8.53 8.25 26.09
C GLU A 100 -9.03 9.45 25.30
N HIS A 101 -10.19 9.30 24.66
CA HIS A 101 -10.81 10.37 23.90
C HIS A 101 -12.33 10.25 23.99
N GLU A 102 -12.98 11.35 24.33
CA GLU A 102 -14.41 11.50 24.13
C GLU A 102 -14.66 12.30 22.84
N SER A 103 -15.64 11.88 22.04
CA SER A 103 -16.00 12.57 20.81
C SER A 103 -16.43 14.01 21.09
N SER A 104 -15.84 14.96 20.36
CA SER A 104 -16.27 16.37 20.40
C SER A 104 -17.60 16.63 19.69
N ILE A 105 -18.10 15.65 18.92
CA ILE A 105 -19.35 15.76 18.13
C ILE A 105 -20.48 14.97 18.80
N TYR A 106 -20.15 13.81 19.40
CA TYR A 106 -21.11 12.93 20.07
C TYR A 106 -20.80 12.89 21.57
N LYS A 107 -21.47 13.74 22.34
CA LYS A 107 -21.27 13.86 23.80
C LYS A 107 -21.42 12.49 24.49
N GLY A 108 -20.48 12.15 25.36
CA GLY A 108 -20.43 10.88 26.10
C GLY A 108 -19.89 9.69 25.30
N ALA A 109 -19.64 9.83 23.99
CA ALA A 109 -19.11 8.74 23.18
C ALA A 109 -17.61 8.57 23.40
N GLN A 110 -17.25 7.59 24.24
CA GLN A 110 -15.87 7.20 24.48
C GLN A 110 -15.28 6.51 23.24
N MET A 111 -14.05 6.87 22.90
CA MET A 111 -13.29 6.41 21.74
C MET A 111 -11.89 5.97 22.19
N PRO A 112 -11.75 4.84 22.89
CA PRO A 112 -10.45 4.36 23.34
C PRO A 112 -9.50 4.09 22.16
N TYR A 113 -8.22 4.39 22.34
CA TYR A 113 -7.17 4.25 21.32
C TYR A 113 -7.50 4.97 20.01
N MET A 114 -8.09 6.15 20.10
CA MET A 114 -8.48 6.98 18.96
C MET A 114 -7.26 7.37 18.11
N GLN A 115 -7.42 7.21 16.80
CA GLN A 115 -6.50 7.64 15.75
C GLN A 115 -7.29 8.42 14.68
N ARG A 116 -7.15 9.75 14.68
CA ARG A 116 -7.89 10.67 13.82
C ARG A 116 -7.37 10.60 12.38
N LEU A 117 -8.29 10.48 11.42
CA LEU A 117 -8.00 10.47 9.99
C LEU A 117 -8.39 11.78 9.32
N THR A 118 -9.45 12.44 9.80
CA THR A 118 -9.87 13.75 9.30
C THR A 118 -10.15 14.73 10.44
N TRP A 119 -9.98 16.02 10.18
CA TRP A 119 -10.41 17.07 11.10
C TRP A 119 -11.92 17.24 11.16
N SER A 120 -12.66 16.73 10.15
CA SER A 120 -14.11 16.64 10.19
C SER A 120 -14.65 15.58 11.18
N GLY A 121 -13.78 14.79 11.80
CA GLY A 121 -14.15 13.89 12.89
C GLY A 121 -14.11 12.40 12.57
N ILE A 122 -13.61 11.99 11.40
CA ILE A 122 -13.43 10.57 11.08
C ILE A 122 -12.17 10.06 11.78
N ALA A 123 -12.30 8.95 12.50
CA ALA A 123 -11.21 8.33 13.24
C ALA A 123 -11.37 6.80 13.31
N MET A 124 -10.28 6.11 13.65
CA MET A 124 -10.28 4.71 14.07
C MET A 124 -10.24 4.64 15.59
N HIS A 125 -11.02 3.77 16.23
CA HIS A 125 -11.01 3.63 17.69
C HIS A 125 -11.65 2.30 18.12
N ALA A 126 -11.47 1.91 19.40
CA ALA A 126 -12.20 0.80 19.99
C ALA A 126 -13.71 1.11 20.07
N GLY A 127 -14.56 0.13 19.79
CA GLY A 127 -16.01 0.27 20.00
C GLY A 127 -16.78 -1.00 19.69
N ASP A 128 -18.11 -0.88 19.60
CA ASP A 128 -18.99 -2.02 19.31
C ASP A 128 -18.92 -2.44 17.83
N LEU A 129 -18.86 -3.76 17.60
CA LEU A 129 -18.82 -4.37 16.28
C LEU A 129 -20.02 -5.31 16.10
N PRO A 130 -21.20 -4.80 15.69
CA PRO A 130 -22.39 -5.62 15.50
C PRO A 130 -22.36 -6.48 14.21
N GLY A 131 -21.26 -6.45 13.46
CA GLY A 131 -21.08 -7.20 12.21
C GLY A 131 -21.55 -6.48 10.94
N TYR A 132 -21.96 -5.23 11.04
CA TYR A 132 -22.38 -4.37 9.92
C TYR A 132 -21.98 -2.90 10.16
N PRO A 133 -22.04 -2.03 9.14
CA PRO A 133 -21.75 -0.60 9.30
C PRO A 133 -22.75 0.08 10.25
N ALA A 134 -22.29 0.52 11.42
CA ALA A 134 -23.16 1.06 12.48
C ALA A 134 -22.66 2.36 13.10
N SER A 135 -21.48 2.84 12.72
CA SER A 135 -20.87 4.02 13.33
C SER A 135 -21.41 5.32 12.75
N GLY A 136 -21.05 6.45 13.37
CA GLY A 136 -21.29 7.79 12.82
C GLY A 136 -20.26 8.26 11.79
N GLY A 137 -19.54 7.34 11.14
CA GLY A 137 -18.50 7.59 10.13
C GLY A 137 -17.12 7.06 10.52
N CYS A 138 -16.86 6.88 11.81
CA CYS A 138 -15.62 6.29 12.32
C CYS A 138 -15.47 4.80 11.96
N ILE A 139 -14.26 4.28 12.11
CA ILE A 139 -13.96 2.85 11.95
C ILE A 139 -13.78 2.27 13.36
N ARG A 140 -14.77 1.49 13.81
CA ARG A 140 -14.72 0.81 15.11
C ARG A 140 -13.94 -0.50 14.99
N LEU A 141 -13.07 -0.74 15.97
CA LEU A 141 -12.16 -1.89 16.05
C LEU A 141 -12.41 -2.67 17.36
N PRO A 142 -12.11 -3.99 17.41
CA PRO A 142 -12.08 -4.71 18.67
C PRO A 142 -11.10 -4.05 19.64
N TYR A 143 -11.46 -3.96 20.92
CA TYR A 143 -10.66 -3.22 21.92
C TYR A 143 -9.20 -3.67 21.95
N ALA A 144 -8.95 -4.98 22.13
CA ALA A 144 -7.60 -5.53 22.19
C ALA A 144 -6.81 -5.31 20.88
N PHE A 145 -7.46 -5.41 19.72
CA PHE A 145 -6.84 -5.11 18.43
C PHE A 145 -6.48 -3.62 18.32
N SER A 146 -7.38 -2.73 18.74
CA SER A 146 -7.16 -1.29 18.69
C SER A 146 -5.94 -0.85 19.53
N GLN A 147 -5.74 -1.45 20.71
CA GLN A 147 -4.57 -1.22 21.55
C GLN A 147 -3.27 -1.67 20.86
N LYS A 148 -3.28 -2.88 20.26
CA LYS A 148 -2.13 -3.41 19.52
C LYS A 148 -1.80 -2.56 18.29
N LEU A 149 -2.83 -2.19 17.51
CA LEU A 149 -2.70 -1.31 16.34
C LEU A 149 -2.15 0.06 16.76
N TYR A 150 -2.70 0.64 17.83
CA TYR A 150 -2.22 1.90 18.37
C TYR A 150 -0.73 1.83 18.69
N GLY A 151 -0.24 0.74 19.28
CA GLY A 151 1.18 0.57 19.60
C GLY A 151 2.12 0.60 18.38
N ILE A 152 1.64 0.30 17.17
CA ILE A 152 2.48 0.20 15.97
C ILE A 152 2.25 1.34 14.97
N MET A 153 1.15 2.07 15.10
CA MET A 153 0.83 3.24 14.27
C MET A 153 1.36 4.51 14.93
N HIS A 154 1.69 5.52 14.13
CA HIS A 154 2.15 6.83 14.60
C HIS A 154 1.47 7.94 13.79
N ASN A 155 1.61 9.20 14.22
CA ASN A 155 1.15 10.31 13.39
C ASN A 155 1.89 10.29 12.04
N GLY A 156 1.16 10.44 10.94
CA GLY A 156 1.67 10.26 9.58
C GLY A 156 1.60 8.83 9.04
N ALA A 157 1.28 7.83 9.86
CA ALA A 157 1.04 6.47 9.35
C ALA A 157 -0.16 6.45 8.40
N THR A 158 -0.11 5.58 7.39
CA THR A 158 -1.06 5.64 6.26
C THR A 158 -2.19 4.64 6.41
N VAL A 159 -3.40 5.12 6.10
CA VAL A 159 -4.63 4.32 6.10
C VAL A 159 -5.31 4.49 4.74
N ALA A 160 -5.42 3.41 3.98
CA ALA A 160 -6.21 3.36 2.76
C ALA A 160 -7.61 2.81 3.08
N ILE A 161 -8.65 3.56 2.71
CA ILE A 161 -10.05 3.14 2.87
C ILE A 161 -10.63 2.90 1.48
N THR A 162 -11.00 1.66 1.20
CA THR A 162 -11.56 1.22 -0.08
C THR A 162 -12.98 0.68 0.11
N LYS A 163 -13.77 0.63 -0.96
CA LYS A 163 -15.06 -0.08 -0.92
C LYS A 163 -14.81 -1.59 -0.78
N LYS A 164 -14.17 -2.17 -1.79
CA LYS A 164 -13.87 -3.60 -1.86
C LYS A 164 -12.52 -3.95 -1.26
N ASN A 165 -12.30 -5.23 -0.97
CA ASN A 165 -11.01 -5.75 -0.58
C ASN A 165 -9.92 -5.31 -1.56
N ALA A 166 -8.84 -4.76 -1.04
CA ALA A 166 -7.63 -4.45 -1.79
C ALA A 166 -6.46 -5.12 -1.08
N GLN A 167 -5.82 -6.08 -1.73
CA GLN A 167 -4.59 -6.70 -1.22
C GLN A 167 -3.40 -6.01 -1.89
N PRO A 168 -2.45 -5.44 -1.11
CA PRO A 168 -1.21 -4.95 -1.67
C PRO A 168 -0.45 -6.08 -2.36
N SER A 169 0.06 -5.81 -3.56
CA SER A 169 1.01 -6.65 -4.26
C SER A 169 2.42 -6.08 -4.10
N GLN A 170 3.42 -6.93 -4.01
CA GLN A 170 4.81 -6.49 -4.10
C GLN A 170 5.26 -6.50 -5.56
N SER A 171 5.92 -5.43 -5.99
CA SER A 171 6.56 -5.42 -7.31
C SER A 171 7.74 -6.39 -7.33
N SER A 172 7.64 -7.45 -8.13
CA SER A 172 8.71 -8.44 -8.33
C SER A 172 9.81 -8.00 -9.31
N ARG A 173 9.67 -6.83 -9.94
CA ARG A 173 10.70 -6.27 -10.84
C ARG A 173 11.16 -4.90 -10.37
N PRO A 174 12.47 -4.62 -10.43
CA PRO A 174 13.01 -3.32 -10.12
C PRO A 174 12.52 -2.23 -11.04
N ALA A 175 11.62 -1.42 -10.50
CA ALA A 175 11.37 -0.11 -11.04
C ALA A 175 11.29 0.84 -9.86
N GLY A 176 12.32 1.67 -9.69
CA GLY A 176 12.07 2.91 -8.96
C GLY A 176 11.05 3.70 -9.77
N ILE A 177 9.86 3.92 -9.21
CA ILE A 177 8.77 4.70 -9.83
C ILE A 177 9.27 6.08 -10.30
N LEU A 178 10.32 6.58 -9.65
CA LEU A 178 10.90 7.92 -9.82
C LEU A 178 12.28 7.89 -10.51
N LEU A 179 12.73 6.72 -10.96
CA LEU A 179 13.93 6.64 -11.79
C LEU A 179 13.61 7.24 -13.15
N ALA A 180 14.49 8.12 -13.63
CA ALA A 180 14.46 8.60 -15.00
C ALA A 180 14.45 7.35 -15.87
N SER A 181 13.63 7.38 -16.91
CA SER A 181 13.62 6.37 -17.96
C SER A 181 14.95 6.40 -18.72
N LYS A 182 16.05 5.99 -18.09
CA LYS A 182 17.23 5.50 -18.79
C LYS A 182 16.78 4.21 -19.48
N GLY A 183 16.38 4.33 -20.74
CA GLY A 183 15.93 3.19 -21.55
C GLY A 183 14.91 3.47 -22.65
N ALA A 184 14.46 4.71 -22.89
CA ALA A 184 13.64 5.01 -24.08
C ALA A 184 14.50 5.58 -25.21
N SER A 185 15.50 4.82 -25.65
CA SER A 185 16.16 5.01 -26.94
C SER A 185 15.49 4.09 -27.98
N SER A 186 14.21 4.30 -28.26
CA SER A 186 13.58 3.98 -29.56
C SER A 186 12.11 4.42 -29.63
N GLU A 187 11.86 5.30 -30.60
CA GLU A 187 10.66 5.56 -31.41
C GLU A 187 9.35 6.17 -30.87
N ARG A 188 9.05 6.23 -29.57
CA ARG A 188 8.03 7.19 -29.06
C ARG A 188 8.38 7.69 -27.68
N ALA A 189 9.40 8.56 -27.62
CA ALA A 189 9.68 9.29 -26.38
C ALA A 189 8.44 10.10 -26.00
N ILE A 190 7.84 9.80 -24.84
CA ILE A 190 6.86 10.68 -24.21
C ILE A 190 7.53 12.07 -24.13
N PRO A 191 6.97 13.13 -24.73
CA PRO A 191 7.55 14.46 -24.65
C PRO A 191 7.75 14.88 -23.20
N ASN A 192 8.83 15.60 -22.89
CA ASN A 192 8.94 16.22 -21.58
C ASN A 192 7.77 17.21 -21.42
N PRO A 193 6.99 17.13 -20.35
CA PRO A 193 5.82 17.97 -20.19
C PRO A 193 6.24 19.44 -19.98
N SER A 194 5.58 20.36 -20.69
CA SER A 194 5.70 21.80 -20.48
C SER A 194 4.73 22.25 -19.39
N GLY A 195 5.16 23.14 -18.49
CA GLY A 195 4.33 23.64 -17.40
C GLY A 195 5.17 24.21 -16.25
N GLU A 196 4.50 24.82 -15.28
CA GLU A 196 5.16 25.45 -14.13
C GLU A 196 5.73 24.38 -13.18
N ILE A 197 7.05 24.39 -13.03
CA ILE A 197 7.73 23.60 -12.00
C ILE A 197 7.87 24.46 -10.76
N VAL A 198 7.24 24.04 -9.66
CA VAL A 198 7.40 24.68 -8.34
C VAL A 198 8.27 23.80 -7.47
N TRP A 199 9.29 24.40 -6.86
CA TRP A 199 10.13 23.71 -5.88
C TRP A 199 10.51 24.66 -4.75
N ASN A 200 9.95 24.43 -3.57
CA ASN A 200 10.19 25.21 -2.36
C ASN A 200 10.31 24.29 -1.13
N PRO A 201 11.42 23.55 -0.99
CA PRO A 201 11.66 22.63 0.13
C PRO A 201 11.78 23.36 1.47
N GLY A 202 11.99 24.68 1.47
CA GLY A 202 12.07 25.50 2.67
C GLY A 202 10.72 25.65 3.41
N LYS A 203 9.58 25.45 2.71
CA LYS A 203 8.23 25.52 3.31
C LYS A 203 7.99 24.49 4.41
N SER A 204 8.72 23.37 4.35
CA SER A 204 8.68 22.31 5.37
C SER A 204 10.01 21.57 5.34
N ARG A 205 10.78 21.69 6.42
CA ARG A 205 12.17 21.19 6.48
C ARG A 205 12.28 19.71 6.82
N SER A 206 11.29 19.15 7.52
CA SER A 206 11.32 17.78 8.04
C SER A 206 9.92 17.17 8.09
N GLY A 207 9.86 15.87 8.33
CA GLY A 207 8.61 15.11 8.47
C GLY A 207 8.30 14.21 7.27
N PRO A 208 7.16 13.49 7.31
CA PRO A 208 6.80 12.49 6.31
C PRO A 208 6.76 13.08 4.91
N PHE A 209 7.30 12.34 3.95
CA PHE A 209 7.35 12.73 2.55
C PHE A 209 6.35 11.92 1.73
N SER A 210 5.59 12.60 0.88
CA SER A 210 4.56 11.97 0.07
C SER A 210 4.40 12.62 -1.29
N ILE A 211 3.95 11.81 -2.25
CA ILE A 211 3.81 12.16 -3.65
C ILE A 211 2.38 11.87 -4.09
N LEU A 212 1.77 12.78 -4.85
CA LEU A 212 0.51 12.57 -5.54
C LEU A 212 0.75 12.74 -7.02
N ILE A 213 0.28 11.78 -7.80
CA ILE A 213 0.20 11.88 -9.24
C ILE A 213 -1.27 11.96 -9.61
N SER A 214 -1.68 13.12 -10.12
CA SER A 214 -3.02 13.36 -10.65
C SER A 214 -2.98 13.24 -12.17
N TYR A 215 -3.67 12.24 -12.72
CA TYR A 215 -3.75 12.06 -14.17
C TYR A 215 -4.66 13.08 -14.82
N ALA A 216 -5.73 13.50 -14.15
CA ALA A 216 -6.63 14.55 -14.63
C ALA A 216 -5.91 15.90 -14.74
N ASP A 217 -5.06 16.24 -13.76
CA ASP A 217 -4.31 17.50 -13.80
C ASP A 217 -2.99 17.36 -14.57
N GLN A 218 -2.65 16.15 -15.02
CA GLN A 218 -1.34 15.81 -15.58
C GLN A 218 -0.19 16.40 -14.74
N THR A 219 -0.30 16.28 -13.41
CA THR A 219 0.62 16.94 -12.48
C THR A 219 1.05 15.96 -11.38
N VAL A 220 2.34 16.00 -11.05
CA VAL A 220 2.88 15.43 -9.82
C VAL A 220 3.03 16.54 -8.79
N TYR A 221 2.60 16.26 -7.58
CA TYR A 221 2.70 17.14 -6.43
C TYR A 221 3.50 16.43 -5.33
N VAL A 222 4.23 17.21 -4.55
CA VAL A 222 5.11 16.72 -3.51
C VAL A 222 4.83 17.44 -2.20
N TRP A 223 4.62 16.68 -1.14
CA TRP A 223 4.40 17.21 0.20
C TRP A 223 5.45 16.73 1.17
N ARG A 224 5.70 17.57 2.17
CA ARG A 224 6.43 17.20 3.37
C ARG A 224 5.68 17.70 4.59
N ASN A 225 5.34 16.79 5.50
CA ASN A 225 4.59 17.11 6.71
C ASN A 225 3.27 17.85 6.42
N GLY A 226 2.53 17.39 5.41
CA GLY A 226 1.27 18.01 4.98
C GLY A 226 1.39 19.32 4.20
N VAL A 227 2.60 19.89 4.07
CA VAL A 227 2.84 21.12 3.31
C VAL A 227 3.33 20.80 1.92
N GLN A 228 2.70 21.36 0.88
CA GLN A 228 3.15 21.20 -0.50
C GLN A 228 4.48 21.94 -0.68
N ILE A 229 5.53 21.19 -1.01
CA ILE A 229 6.88 21.71 -1.23
C ILE A 229 7.29 21.69 -2.70
N GLY A 230 6.52 21.03 -3.56
CA GLY A 230 6.78 21.10 -5.00
C GLY A 230 5.62 20.60 -5.85
N GLN A 231 5.68 20.94 -7.13
CA GLN A 231 4.84 20.39 -8.17
C GLN A 231 5.57 20.43 -9.51
N SER A 232 5.19 19.55 -10.42
CA SER A 232 5.69 19.54 -11.80
C SER A 232 4.64 18.92 -12.69
N PRO A 233 4.53 19.37 -13.95
CA PRO A 233 3.71 18.64 -14.90
C PRO A 233 4.31 17.25 -15.14
N ILE A 234 3.45 16.29 -15.48
CA ILE A 234 3.79 14.95 -15.93
C ILE A 234 3.23 14.74 -17.34
N ALA A 235 3.88 13.90 -18.12
CA ALA A 235 3.35 13.42 -19.38
C ALA A 235 2.93 11.97 -19.23
N ILE A 236 1.76 11.64 -19.77
CA ILE A 236 1.22 10.29 -19.82
C ILE A 236 1.36 9.81 -21.27
N ARG A 237 1.87 8.59 -21.47
CA ARG A 237 1.97 8.02 -22.82
C ARG A 237 0.57 7.99 -23.47
N PRO A 238 0.42 8.44 -24.73
CA PRO A 238 -0.86 8.39 -25.42
C PRO A 238 -1.48 6.98 -25.39
N GLY A 239 -2.74 6.89 -24.99
CA GLY A 239 -3.49 5.63 -24.86
C GLY A 239 -3.15 4.78 -23.63
N ALA A 240 -2.15 5.16 -22.83
CA ALA A 240 -1.84 4.45 -21.59
C ALA A 240 -2.91 4.70 -20.52
N ARG A 241 -3.07 3.71 -19.64
CA ARG A 241 -3.95 3.77 -18.47
C ARG A 241 -3.12 3.40 -17.24
N PRO A 242 -2.28 4.33 -16.74
CA PRO A 242 -1.42 4.04 -15.61
C PRO A 242 -2.27 3.65 -14.40
N PRO A 243 -1.80 2.73 -13.55
CA PRO A 243 -2.59 2.20 -12.44
C PRO A 243 -2.92 3.29 -11.41
N GLU A 244 -4.12 3.26 -10.85
CA GLU A 244 -4.50 4.06 -9.69
C GLU A 244 -4.23 3.26 -8.41
N GLY A 245 -3.62 3.88 -7.41
CA GLY A 245 -3.24 3.14 -6.24
C GLY A 245 -2.42 3.90 -5.21
N VAL A 246 -2.13 3.19 -4.12
CA VAL A 246 -1.16 3.59 -3.10
C VAL A 246 0.08 2.75 -3.26
N PHE A 247 1.21 3.41 -3.40
CA PHE A 247 2.52 2.81 -3.52
C PHE A 247 3.33 3.21 -2.28
N MET A 248 3.75 2.23 -1.50
CA MET A 248 4.57 2.44 -0.32
C MET A 248 5.97 1.90 -0.60
N MET A 249 6.98 2.74 -0.39
CA MET A 249 8.37 2.32 -0.44
C MET A 249 8.68 1.43 0.74
N LEU A 250 9.25 0.26 0.49
CA LEU A 250 9.60 -0.74 1.50
C LEU A 250 11.05 -0.55 1.97
N GLU A 251 11.39 -1.10 3.14
CA GLU A 251 12.79 -1.19 3.58
C GLU A 251 13.56 -2.24 2.78
N ASN A 252 12.85 -3.28 2.35
CA ASN A 252 13.44 -4.36 1.59
C ASN A 252 13.85 -3.87 0.20
N LYS A 253 14.95 -4.43 -0.29
CA LYS A 253 15.32 -4.33 -1.69
C LYS A 253 14.67 -5.48 -2.46
N ASP A 254 14.35 -5.25 -3.72
CA ASP A 254 13.94 -6.31 -4.62
C ASP A 254 15.15 -7.20 -5.03
N SER A 255 14.88 -8.21 -5.86
CA SER A 255 15.89 -9.17 -6.34
C SER A 255 17.07 -8.56 -7.10
N SER A 256 16.99 -7.29 -7.50
CA SER A 256 18.07 -6.56 -8.17
C SER A 256 18.81 -5.58 -7.25
N GLY A 257 18.44 -5.52 -5.96
CA GLY A 257 19.03 -4.60 -5.01
C GLY A 257 18.47 -3.17 -5.06
N LEU A 258 17.42 -2.91 -5.85
CA LEU A 258 16.72 -1.63 -5.83
C LEU A 258 15.65 -1.59 -4.73
N PRO A 259 15.22 -0.39 -4.29
CA PRO A 259 14.15 -0.28 -3.30
C PRO A 259 12.85 -0.92 -3.80
N ALA A 260 12.27 -1.82 -3.01
CA ALA A 260 11.01 -2.45 -3.34
C ALA A 260 9.83 -1.50 -3.04
N TRP A 261 8.75 -1.68 -3.81
CA TRP A 261 7.50 -0.96 -3.63
C TRP A 261 6.36 -1.95 -3.43
N SER A 262 5.53 -1.69 -2.42
CA SER A 262 4.22 -2.33 -2.24
C SER A 262 3.17 -1.48 -2.93
N ALA A 263 2.37 -2.06 -3.82
CA ALA A 263 1.33 -1.39 -4.59
C ALA A 263 -0.06 -1.90 -4.19
N LEU A 264 -0.96 -1.00 -3.83
CA LEU A 264 -2.35 -1.28 -3.46
C LEU A 264 -3.29 -0.60 -4.46
N SER A 265 -4.21 -1.35 -5.06
CA SER A 265 -5.26 -0.79 -5.92
C SER A 265 -6.34 -0.10 -5.09
N LEU A 266 -6.68 1.15 -5.41
CA LEU A 266 -7.77 1.87 -4.70
C LEU A 266 -9.18 1.44 -5.13
N SER A 267 -9.32 0.87 -6.32
CA SER A 267 -10.59 0.32 -6.82
C SER A 267 -10.92 -1.07 -6.26
N GLY A 268 -10.03 -1.64 -5.44
CA GLY A 268 -10.11 -3.02 -4.96
C GLY A 268 -9.46 -4.02 -5.92
N GLY A 269 -9.40 -5.28 -5.49
CA GLY A 269 -8.79 -6.41 -6.19
C GLY A 269 -7.27 -6.43 -6.14
N SER A 270 -6.69 -7.48 -6.75
CA SER A 270 -5.24 -7.55 -6.99
C SER A 270 -4.88 -6.65 -8.18
N SER A 271 -3.84 -5.83 -8.06
CA SER A 271 -3.28 -5.15 -9.24
C SER A 271 -2.83 -6.20 -10.26
N ARG A 272 -3.44 -6.23 -11.45
CA ARG A 272 -2.98 -7.11 -12.53
C ARG A 272 -1.63 -6.60 -13.05
N GLY A 273 -0.62 -7.46 -13.05
CA GLY A 273 0.73 -7.12 -13.54
C GLY A 273 1.56 -6.29 -12.56
N ASN A 274 2.69 -5.79 -13.02
CA ASN A 274 3.60 -4.98 -12.22
C ASN A 274 3.21 -3.50 -12.33
N ALA A 275 2.36 -3.03 -11.40
CA ALA A 275 1.87 -1.66 -11.36
C ALA A 275 3.00 -0.61 -11.33
N VAL A 276 4.10 -0.92 -10.64
CA VAL A 276 5.26 -0.04 -10.51
C VAL A 276 6.02 0.07 -11.85
N ALA A 277 6.15 -1.03 -12.58
CA ALA A 277 6.71 -1.04 -13.93
C ALA A 277 5.81 -0.29 -14.92
N ALA A 278 4.49 -0.47 -14.83
CA ALA A 278 3.52 0.26 -15.65
C ALA A 278 3.63 1.78 -15.42
N MET A 279 3.64 2.22 -14.16
CA MET A 279 3.87 3.63 -13.80
C MET A 279 5.14 4.19 -14.41
N ARG A 280 6.27 3.48 -14.26
CA ARG A 280 7.56 3.91 -14.82
C ARG A 280 7.54 4.00 -16.34
N SER A 281 6.81 3.11 -17.00
CA SER A 281 6.74 3.09 -18.45
C SER A 281 5.81 4.18 -18.97
N ASP A 282 4.65 4.35 -18.33
CA ASP A 282 3.54 5.15 -18.85
C ASP A 282 3.66 6.63 -18.49
N LEU A 283 4.43 6.96 -17.45
CA LEU A 283 4.59 8.32 -16.94
C LEU A 283 5.99 8.84 -17.18
N ARG A 284 6.07 10.13 -17.51
CA ARG A 284 7.32 10.88 -17.57
C ARG A 284 7.18 12.18 -16.80
N MET A 285 8.25 12.57 -16.13
CA MET A 285 8.39 13.87 -15.47
C MET A 285 9.72 14.51 -15.88
N PRO A 286 9.86 15.84 -15.80
CA PRO A 286 11.12 16.51 -16.06
C PRO A 286 12.26 15.94 -15.21
N ASP A 287 13.38 15.61 -15.84
CA ASP A 287 14.52 14.96 -15.18
C ASP A 287 15.08 15.77 -14.01
N GLU A 288 15.04 17.10 -14.13
CA GLU A 288 15.47 18.00 -13.06
C GLU A 288 14.59 17.85 -11.81
N PHE A 289 13.28 17.76 -11.99
CA PHE A 289 12.34 17.57 -10.89
C PHE A 289 12.49 16.17 -10.26
N ALA A 290 12.66 15.13 -11.09
CA ALA A 290 12.93 13.79 -10.61
C ALA A 290 14.22 13.72 -9.77
N ARG A 291 15.30 14.41 -10.19
CA ARG A 291 16.56 14.48 -9.42
C ARG A 291 16.37 15.15 -8.05
N LYS A 292 15.49 16.15 -7.94
CA LYS A 292 15.17 16.82 -6.66
C LYS A 292 14.39 15.92 -5.71
N ILE A 293 13.47 15.09 -6.24
CA ILE A 293 12.63 14.20 -5.42
C ILE A 293 13.39 12.96 -4.94
N ARG A 294 14.17 12.31 -5.82
CA ARG A 294 14.83 11.02 -5.52
C ARG A 294 15.51 10.92 -4.15
N PRO A 295 16.34 11.88 -3.71
CA PRO A 295 17.02 11.77 -2.41
C PRO A 295 16.07 11.86 -1.20
N LEU A 296 14.82 12.31 -1.39
CA LEU A 296 13.81 12.42 -0.33
C LEU A 296 12.98 11.15 -0.16
N VAL A 297 13.07 10.24 -1.12
CA VAL A 297 12.27 9.01 -1.18
C VAL A 297 12.97 7.95 -0.33
N THR A 298 12.37 7.69 0.82
CA THR A 298 12.86 6.79 1.87
C THR A 298 11.80 5.74 2.22
N PRO A 299 12.16 4.60 2.84
CA PRO A 299 11.17 3.62 3.28
C PRO A 299 10.03 4.27 4.08
N GLY A 300 8.79 3.91 3.73
CA GLY A 300 7.57 4.57 4.24
C GLY A 300 7.09 5.77 3.42
N THR A 301 7.85 6.22 2.41
CA THR A 301 7.35 7.20 1.43
C THR A 301 6.12 6.65 0.74
N ILE A 302 5.07 7.46 0.71
CA ILE A 302 3.81 7.14 0.03
C ILE A 302 3.75 7.91 -1.28
N LEU A 303 3.50 7.18 -2.36
CA LEU A 303 3.07 7.73 -3.63
C LEU A 303 1.63 7.29 -3.86
N VAL A 304 0.75 8.24 -4.13
CA VAL A 304 -0.62 7.96 -4.55
C VAL A 304 -0.78 8.38 -5.99
N SER A 305 -1.44 7.55 -6.78
CA SER A 305 -1.80 7.88 -8.16
C SER A 305 -3.30 7.74 -8.38
N THR A 306 -3.87 8.66 -9.17
CA THR A 306 -5.32 8.78 -9.31
C THR A 306 -5.73 9.42 -10.62
N SER A 307 -6.89 9.01 -11.12
CA SER A 307 -7.59 9.64 -12.24
C SER A 307 -8.32 10.92 -11.83
N LYS A 308 -8.46 11.19 -10.53
CA LYS A 308 -9.14 12.39 -10.01
C LYS A 308 -8.20 13.60 -10.00
N SER A 309 -8.76 14.78 -10.25
CA SER A 309 -8.08 16.07 -10.07
C SER A 309 -7.78 16.31 -8.58
N SER A 310 -6.68 17.01 -8.28
CA SER A 310 -6.22 17.46 -6.96
C SER A 310 -6.66 18.90 -6.69
N ASN A 311 -7.95 19.10 -6.44
CA ASN A 311 -8.54 20.40 -6.15
C ASN A 311 -9.20 20.42 -4.75
N LYS A 312 -9.82 21.53 -4.35
CA LYS A 312 -10.39 21.70 -3.00
C LYS A 312 -11.51 20.68 -2.66
N SER A 313 -12.16 20.07 -3.66
CA SER A 313 -13.20 19.07 -3.40
C SER A 313 -12.64 17.65 -3.18
N THR A 314 -11.43 17.40 -3.66
CA THR A 314 -10.73 16.11 -3.54
C THR A 314 -9.60 16.13 -2.52
N ARG A 315 -9.16 17.32 -2.10
CA ARG A 315 -8.09 17.57 -1.11
C ARG A 315 -8.62 18.34 0.09
N SER A 316 -8.35 17.87 1.31
CA SER A 316 -8.63 18.66 2.52
C SER A 316 -7.62 19.81 2.71
N ASN A 317 -8.06 20.94 3.27
CA ASN A 317 -7.18 22.07 3.57
C ASN A 317 -6.11 21.69 4.62
N ARG A 318 -4.88 22.18 4.45
CA ARG A 318 -3.67 22.03 5.31
C ARG A 318 -3.32 20.61 5.83
N ASN A 319 -4.15 19.58 5.61
CA ASN A 319 -4.18 18.38 6.45
C ASN A 319 -4.38 17.06 5.70
N PHE A 320 -3.91 16.98 4.46
CA PHE A 320 -3.54 15.76 3.74
C PHE A 320 -4.51 14.56 3.89
N ASP A 321 -5.72 14.73 3.37
CA ASP A 321 -6.48 13.63 2.75
C ASP A 321 -6.13 13.64 1.27
N ILE A 322 -5.54 12.55 0.76
CA ILE A 322 -4.94 12.61 -0.58
C ILE A 322 -6.03 12.58 -1.66
N ILE A 323 -7.15 11.88 -1.43
CA ILE A 323 -8.25 11.77 -2.39
C ILE A 323 -9.53 11.36 -1.66
N ARG A 324 -10.65 12.08 -1.87
CA ARG A 324 -12.03 11.60 -1.65
C ARG A 324 -12.64 11.12 -2.96
#